data_AF-A0A9E5Q9W1-F1
#
_entry.id   AF-A0A9E5Q9W1-F1
#
_cell.length_a   1.000
_cell.length_b   1.000
_cell.length_c   1.000
_cell.angle_alpha   90.00
_cell.angle_beta   90.00
_cell.angle_gamma   90.00
#
_symmetry.space_group_name_H-M   'P 1'
#
loop_
_entity.id
_entity.type
_entity.pdbx_description
1 polymer ?
#
loop_
_entity_poly.entity_id
_entity_poly.type
_entity_poly.pdbx_seq_one_letter_code
_entity_poly.pdbx_strand_id
1 'polypeptide(L)'
;ILSFLASIQISTQQLVKEGDEVSIPAFGASGFVTDIDLQTITIQNYSNTISTIPTSKITEVGFENMREILESGNRRIKHAIFLDADTIKFVDKDFVEKLSGIDFINEYLDVSDREELVPATNLDLFIQYATGYLKNKKEIRLRRFPFMIRILEATTGNGTPLEFYM
;
A
#
# COMPACT_ATOMS: atom_id res chain seq x y z
N ILE A 1 -26.18 9.48 28.37
CA ILE A 1 -24.99 10.36 28.49
C ILE A 1 -23.86 9.84 27.62
N LEU A 2 -23.47 8.56 27.72
CA LEU A 2 -22.35 8.00 26.94
C LEU A 2 -22.54 8.11 25.41
N SER A 3 -23.73 7.78 24.88
CA SER A 3 -24.03 7.94 23.45
C SER A 3 -24.01 9.39 22.96
N PHE A 4 -24.35 10.34 23.83
CA PHE A 4 -24.28 11.77 23.52
C PHE A 4 -22.82 12.25 23.43
N LEU A 5 -21.99 11.87 24.40
CA LEU A 5 -20.55 12.16 24.38
C LEU A 5 -19.87 11.53 23.16
N ALA A 6 -20.21 10.27 22.84
CA ALA A 6 -19.69 9.58 21.66
C ALA A 6 -20.14 10.26 20.36
N SER A 7 -21.39 10.71 20.26
CA SER A 7 -21.88 11.46 19.09
C SER A 7 -21.12 12.77 18.87
N ILE A 8 -20.86 13.52 19.94
CA ILE A 8 -20.02 14.73 19.87
C ILE A 8 -18.60 14.35 19.43
N GLN A 9 -18.03 13.28 19.99
CA GLN A 9 -16.68 12.85 19.62
C GLN A 9 -16.59 12.46 18.15
N ILE A 10 -17.54 11.67 17.63
CA ILE A 10 -17.62 11.28 16.23
C ILE A 10 -17.73 12.49 15.32
N SER A 11 -18.58 13.46 15.67
CA SER A 11 -18.75 14.68 14.89
C SER A 11 -17.49 15.56 14.91
N THR A 12 -16.90 15.78 16.09
CA THR A 12 -15.74 16.67 16.26
C THR A 12 -14.45 16.08 15.67
N GLN A 13 -14.24 14.78 15.79
CA GLN A 13 -13.08 14.05 15.24
C GLN A 13 -13.34 13.53 13.82
N GLN A 14 -14.56 13.72 13.29
CA GLN A 14 -15.00 13.25 11.97
C GLN A 14 -14.77 11.75 11.72
N LEU A 15 -14.94 10.93 12.77
CA LEU A 15 -14.64 9.50 12.77
C LEU A 15 -15.44 8.73 11.71
N VAL A 16 -16.70 9.10 11.51
CA VAL A 16 -17.66 8.51 10.56
C VAL A 16 -18.61 9.60 10.06
N LYS A 17 -19.06 9.51 8.81
CA LYS A 17 -20.07 10.34 8.16
C LYS A 17 -21.02 9.47 7.34
N GLU A 18 -22.21 9.98 7.07
CA GLU A 18 -23.09 9.37 6.07
C GLU A 18 -22.40 9.27 4.72
N GLY A 19 -22.61 8.14 4.03
CA GLY A 19 -21.95 7.79 2.78
C GLY A 19 -20.60 7.11 2.93
N ASP A 20 -20.00 7.07 4.14
CA ASP A 20 -18.75 6.35 4.35
C ASP A 20 -18.94 4.85 4.16
N GLU A 21 -17.95 4.23 3.51
CA GLU A 21 -17.77 2.79 3.53
C GLU A 21 -16.99 2.39 4.78
N VAL A 22 -17.58 1.56 5.64
CA VAL A 22 -17.01 1.16 6.93
C VAL A 22 -17.02 -0.35 7.12
N SER A 23 -16.07 -0.84 7.93
CA SER A 23 -16.02 -2.21 8.42
C SER A 23 -15.88 -2.23 9.94
N ILE A 24 -16.83 -2.87 10.61
CA ILE A 24 -16.92 -2.95 12.07
C ILE A 24 -17.03 -4.44 12.47
N PRO A 25 -15.89 -5.15 12.58
CA PRO A 25 -15.88 -6.60 12.78
C PRO A 25 -16.61 -7.07 14.04
N ALA A 26 -16.57 -6.29 15.12
CA ALA A 26 -17.22 -6.62 16.39
C ALA A 26 -18.75 -6.78 16.26
N PHE A 27 -19.37 -6.17 15.24
CA PHE A 27 -20.80 -6.25 14.96
C PHE A 27 -21.11 -6.99 13.66
N GLY A 28 -20.08 -7.58 13.00
CA GLY A 28 -20.23 -8.22 11.70
C GLY A 28 -20.80 -7.28 10.63
N ALA A 29 -20.57 -5.97 10.75
CA ALA A 29 -21.11 -4.97 9.85
C ALA A 29 -20.05 -4.49 8.86
N SER A 30 -20.34 -4.58 7.56
CA SER A 30 -19.47 -4.06 6.50
C SER A 30 -20.33 -3.54 5.34
N GLY A 31 -20.21 -2.25 5.05
CA GLY A 31 -20.97 -1.59 4.00
C GLY A 31 -21.01 -0.07 4.18
N PHE A 32 -22.08 0.56 3.72
CA PHE A 32 -22.19 2.02 3.69
C PHE A 32 -23.02 2.56 4.87
N VAL A 33 -22.53 3.62 5.49
CA VAL A 33 -23.28 4.38 6.50
C VAL A 33 -24.41 5.11 5.81
N THR A 34 -25.65 4.78 6.16
CA THR A 34 -26.83 5.40 5.56
C THR A 34 -27.40 6.52 6.40
N ASP A 35 -27.18 6.49 7.71
CA ASP A 35 -27.76 7.44 8.65
C ASP A 35 -26.96 7.47 9.97
N ILE A 36 -26.83 8.66 10.58
CA ILE A 36 -26.19 8.86 11.89
C ILE A 36 -27.13 9.62 12.83
N ASP A 37 -27.71 8.88 13.75
CA ASP A 37 -28.50 9.40 14.87
C ASP A 37 -27.67 9.58 16.14
N LEU A 38 -28.22 10.32 17.11
CA LEU A 38 -27.57 10.55 18.41
C LEU A 38 -27.27 9.26 19.19
N GLN A 39 -28.03 8.20 18.94
CA GLN A 39 -27.90 6.94 19.67
C GLN A 39 -27.40 5.79 18.80
N THR A 40 -27.53 5.90 17.48
CA THR A 40 -27.29 4.80 16.55
C THR A 40 -26.64 5.27 15.26
N ILE A 41 -25.82 4.41 14.68
CA ILE A 41 -25.35 4.49 13.30
C ILE A 41 -25.99 3.35 12.52
N THR A 42 -26.59 3.69 11.38
CA THR A 42 -27.20 2.71 10.49
C THR A 42 -26.27 2.43 9.32
N ILE A 43 -26.05 1.14 9.06
CA ILE A 43 -25.18 0.65 7.99
C ILE A 43 -25.98 -0.30 7.10
N GLN A 44 -25.99 -0.01 5.80
CA GLN A 44 -26.42 -0.96 4.80
C GLN A 44 -25.23 -1.85 4.42
N ASN A 45 -25.30 -3.11 4.79
CA ASN A 45 -24.26 -4.08 4.49
C ASN A 45 -24.25 -4.45 3.00
N TYR A 46 -23.12 -4.99 2.53
CA TYR A 46 -23.03 -5.55 1.17
C TYR A 46 -24.03 -6.66 0.86
N SER A 47 -24.46 -7.39 1.88
CA SER A 47 -25.54 -8.38 1.82
C SER A 47 -26.94 -7.75 1.67
N ASN A 48 -27.04 -6.42 1.55
CA ASN A 48 -28.27 -5.62 1.59
C ASN A 48 -29.06 -5.70 2.91
N THR A 49 -28.48 -6.26 3.97
CA THR A 49 -29.06 -6.23 5.32
C THR A 49 -28.72 -4.93 6.03
N ILE A 50 -29.54 -4.51 6.98
CA ILE A 50 -29.28 -3.32 7.79
C ILE A 50 -28.67 -3.72 9.14
N SER A 51 -27.56 -3.09 9.50
CA SER A 51 -26.95 -3.17 10.82
C SER A 51 -27.12 -1.84 11.55
N THR A 52 -27.62 -1.88 12.78
CA THR A 52 -27.76 -0.70 13.63
C THR A 52 -26.81 -0.83 14.81
N ILE A 53 -25.88 0.11 14.92
CA ILE A 53 -24.81 0.07 15.92
C ILE A 53 -24.99 1.24 16.89
N PRO A 54 -25.01 1.01 18.22
CA PRO A 54 -25.08 2.11 19.17
C PRO A 54 -23.86 3.03 19.03
N THR A 55 -24.09 4.35 18.96
CA THR A 55 -23.01 5.35 18.78
C THR A 55 -21.96 5.27 19.89
N SER A 56 -22.36 4.91 21.11
CA SER A 56 -21.44 4.69 22.23
C SER A 56 -20.43 3.56 22.00
N LYS A 57 -20.74 2.60 21.12
CA LYS A 57 -19.87 1.45 20.85
C LYS A 57 -18.79 1.76 19.83
N ILE A 58 -18.99 2.73 18.95
CA ILE A 58 -18.04 3.11 17.90
C ILE A 58 -16.70 3.57 18.48
N THR A 59 -16.72 4.24 19.63
CA THR A 59 -15.51 4.68 20.32
C THR A 59 -14.88 3.59 21.20
N GLU A 60 -15.60 2.50 21.46
CA GLU A 60 -15.13 1.38 22.30
C GLU A 60 -14.52 0.25 21.47
N VAL A 61 -15.01 0.02 20.26
CA VAL A 61 -14.52 -1.04 19.37
C VAL A 61 -13.69 -0.44 18.22
N GLY A 62 -12.67 -1.17 17.79
CA GLY A 62 -11.94 -0.82 16.57
C GLY A 62 -12.85 -0.96 15.34
N PHE A 63 -12.75 -0.01 14.42
CA PHE A 63 -13.39 -0.06 13.12
C PHE A 63 -12.49 0.56 12.04
N GLU A 64 -12.77 0.23 10.78
CA GLU A 64 -12.11 0.77 9.61
C GLU A 64 -13.07 1.69 8.86
N ASN A 65 -12.59 2.88 8.49
CA ASN A 65 -13.30 3.83 7.64
C ASN A 65 -12.52 4.01 6.34
N MET A 66 -13.12 3.62 5.20
CA MET A 66 -12.47 3.63 3.90
C MET A 66 -12.57 4.98 3.18
N ARG A 67 -13.16 6.01 3.80
CA ARG A 67 -13.30 7.36 3.21
C ARG A 67 -12.00 7.88 2.63
N GLU A 68 -10.88 7.76 3.36
CA GLU A 68 -9.59 8.26 2.89
C GLU A 68 -9.05 7.47 1.69
N ILE A 69 -9.35 6.16 1.58
CA ILE A 69 -9.00 5.35 0.40
C ILE A 69 -9.82 5.80 -0.81
N LEU A 70 -11.12 6.04 -0.62
CA LEU A 70 -12.03 6.49 -1.68
C LEU A 70 -11.71 7.91 -2.15
N GLU A 71 -11.53 8.85 -1.22
CA GLU A 71 -11.27 10.27 -1.52
C GLU A 71 -9.87 10.50 -2.09
N SER A 72 -8.87 9.77 -1.59
CA SER A 72 -7.49 9.96 -2.05
C SER A 72 -7.25 9.36 -3.44
N GLY A 73 -8.13 8.47 -3.90
CA GLY A 73 -7.97 7.73 -5.15
C GLY A 73 -6.74 6.84 -5.19
N ASN A 74 -6.04 6.67 -4.05
CA ASN A 74 -4.81 5.92 -3.96
C ASN A 74 -5.11 4.47 -3.59
N ARG A 75 -4.37 3.53 -4.19
CA ARG A 75 -4.40 2.12 -3.84
C ARG A 75 -2.99 1.63 -3.62
N ARG A 76 -2.78 0.91 -2.53
CA ARG A 76 -1.51 0.25 -2.28
C ARG A 76 -1.34 -0.93 -3.23
N ILE A 77 -0.21 -0.97 -3.92
CA ILE A 77 0.27 -2.11 -4.68
C ILE A 77 1.17 -2.92 -3.76
N LYS A 78 0.79 -4.17 -3.51
CA LYS A 78 1.63 -5.17 -2.85
C LYS A 78 1.59 -6.43 -3.71
N HIS A 79 2.60 -6.58 -4.57
CA HIS A 79 2.63 -7.65 -5.56
C HIS A 79 4.05 -8.19 -5.71
N ALA A 80 4.19 -9.51 -5.76
CA ALA A 80 5.48 -10.17 -5.97
C ALA A 80 5.50 -10.90 -7.31
N ILE A 81 6.58 -10.72 -8.07
CA ILE A 81 6.91 -11.55 -9.23
C ILE A 81 7.97 -12.55 -8.84
N PHE A 82 7.90 -13.76 -9.39
CA PHE A 82 8.86 -14.83 -9.10
C PHE A 82 9.84 -14.95 -10.25
N LEU A 83 11.12 -14.76 -9.95
CA LEU A 83 12.21 -14.86 -10.91
C LEU A 83 12.87 -16.22 -10.79
N ASP A 84 13.25 -16.82 -11.92
CA ASP A 84 14.06 -18.02 -11.92
C ASP A 84 15.47 -17.67 -11.41
N ALA A 85 15.89 -18.34 -10.32
CA ALA A 85 17.17 -18.07 -9.67
C ALA A 85 18.36 -18.35 -10.61
N ASP A 86 18.22 -19.29 -11.54
CA ASP A 86 19.28 -19.64 -12.52
C ASP A 86 19.51 -18.53 -13.56
N THR A 87 18.59 -17.57 -13.66
CA THR A 87 18.72 -16.39 -14.52
C THR A 87 19.43 -15.22 -13.85
N ILE A 88 19.64 -15.29 -12.53
CA ILE A 88 20.32 -14.25 -11.76
C ILE A 88 21.83 -14.46 -11.89
N LYS A 89 22.53 -13.45 -12.41
CA LYS A 89 23.96 -13.50 -12.70
C LYS A 89 24.64 -12.22 -12.26
N PHE A 90 25.89 -12.34 -11.86
CA PHE A 90 26.76 -11.17 -11.67
C PHE A 90 26.92 -10.44 -13.00
N VAL A 91 26.88 -9.11 -12.92
CA VAL A 91 27.12 -8.25 -14.08
C VAL A 91 28.61 -8.02 -14.24
N ASP A 92 29.07 -8.00 -15.49
CA ASP A 92 30.41 -7.56 -15.85
C ASP A 92 30.36 -6.14 -16.44
N LYS A 93 31.55 -5.59 -16.70
CA LYS A 93 31.69 -4.25 -17.26
C LYS A 93 31.00 -4.14 -18.63
N ASP A 94 31.12 -5.15 -19.48
CA ASP A 94 30.50 -5.19 -20.80
C ASP A 94 28.96 -5.16 -20.72
N PHE A 95 28.37 -5.82 -19.72
CA PHE A 95 26.94 -5.79 -19.45
C PHE A 95 26.50 -4.39 -19.01
N VAL A 96 27.25 -3.76 -18.11
CA VAL A 96 26.99 -2.39 -17.65
C VAL A 96 27.09 -1.39 -18.80
N GLU A 97 28.12 -1.50 -19.64
CA GLU A 97 28.30 -0.63 -20.81
C GLU A 97 27.11 -0.74 -21.79
N LYS A 98 26.55 -1.93 -21.99
CA LYS A 98 25.33 -2.12 -22.80
C LYS A 98 24.10 -1.42 -22.22
N LEU A 99 24.08 -1.15 -20.93
CA LEU A 99 22.96 -0.47 -20.25
C LEU A 99 23.13 1.05 -20.18
N SER A 100 24.29 1.60 -20.57
CA SER A 100 24.63 3.03 -20.48
C SER A 100 23.68 3.98 -21.25
N GLY A 101 22.81 3.45 -22.11
CA GLY A 101 21.77 4.21 -22.82
C GLY A 101 20.37 4.11 -22.21
N ILE A 102 20.19 3.41 -21.09
CA ILE A 102 18.89 3.20 -20.46
C ILE A 102 18.69 4.22 -19.33
N ASP A 103 17.60 4.99 -19.44
CA ASP A 103 17.20 5.94 -18.41
C ASP A 103 17.03 5.27 -17.04
N PHE A 104 17.26 6.03 -15.96
CA PHE A 104 17.11 5.61 -14.56
C PHE A 104 18.13 4.58 -14.03
N ILE A 105 18.99 4.04 -14.89
CA ILE A 105 20.14 3.20 -14.49
C ILE A 105 21.42 4.03 -14.41
N ASN A 106 21.58 5.02 -15.29
CA ASN A 106 22.81 5.79 -15.42
C ASN A 106 23.24 6.50 -14.13
N GLU A 107 22.32 7.05 -13.35
CA GLU A 107 22.65 7.67 -12.05
C GLU A 107 23.24 6.66 -11.04
N TYR A 108 22.85 5.39 -11.15
CA TYR A 108 23.39 4.31 -10.32
C TYR A 108 24.73 3.81 -10.87
N LEU A 109 24.90 3.81 -12.19
CA LEU A 109 26.15 3.42 -12.84
C LEU A 109 27.25 4.49 -12.70
N ASP A 110 26.92 5.77 -12.62
CA ASP A 110 27.89 6.87 -12.48
C ASP A 110 28.63 6.84 -11.12
N VAL A 111 28.10 6.07 -10.15
CA VAL A 111 28.75 5.84 -8.84
C VAL A 111 29.88 4.79 -8.91
N SER A 112 30.05 4.13 -10.07
CA SER A 112 31.06 3.07 -10.29
C SER A 112 32.49 3.56 -10.53
N ASP A 113 32.75 4.88 -10.44
CA ASP A 113 34.10 5.43 -10.28
C ASP A 113 34.71 5.17 -8.88
N ARG A 114 33.97 4.48 -8.00
CA ARG A 114 34.53 3.86 -6.79
C ARG A 114 35.04 2.47 -7.18
N GLU A 115 36.33 2.23 -7.01
CA GLU A 115 37.02 0.94 -7.22
C GLU A 115 36.36 -0.27 -6.51
N GLU A 116 35.41 -0.02 -5.61
CA GLU A 116 34.48 -0.99 -5.04
C GLU A 116 33.18 -1.06 -5.87
N LEU A 117 33.25 -1.68 -7.05
CA LEU A 117 32.06 -2.26 -7.66
C LEU A 117 31.49 -3.29 -6.67
N VAL A 118 30.51 -2.88 -5.87
CA VAL A 118 29.65 -3.81 -5.13
C VAL A 118 29.17 -4.83 -6.16
N PRO A 119 29.38 -6.16 -5.96
CA PRO A 119 29.07 -7.15 -6.97
C PRO A 119 27.55 -7.16 -7.19
N ALA A 120 27.10 -6.35 -8.15
CA ALA A 120 25.71 -6.22 -8.51
C ALA A 120 25.34 -7.38 -9.42
N THR A 121 24.20 -8.00 -9.15
CA THR A 121 23.57 -8.92 -10.08
C THR A 121 22.73 -8.15 -11.09
N ASN A 122 22.37 -8.80 -12.19
CA ASN A 122 21.37 -8.27 -13.12
C ASN A 122 20.04 -7.94 -12.42
N LEU A 123 19.70 -8.67 -11.35
CA LEU A 123 18.55 -8.38 -10.50
C LEU A 123 18.72 -7.07 -9.72
N ASP A 124 19.90 -6.82 -9.14
CA ASP A 124 20.17 -5.57 -8.43
C ASP A 124 20.02 -4.37 -9.35
N LEU A 125 20.58 -4.45 -10.56
CA LEU A 125 20.42 -3.40 -11.58
C LEU A 125 18.95 -3.21 -11.98
N PHE A 126 18.19 -4.29 -12.11
CA PHE A 126 16.76 -4.22 -12.40
C PHE A 126 15.97 -3.52 -11.28
N ILE A 127 16.30 -3.80 -10.02
CA ILE A 127 15.67 -3.13 -8.86
C ILE A 127 15.92 -1.61 -8.90
N GLN A 128 17.15 -1.20 -9.24
CA GLN A 128 17.49 0.22 -9.37
C GLN A 128 16.73 0.89 -10.52
N TYR A 129 16.76 0.26 -11.69
CA TYR A 129 15.98 0.70 -12.84
C TYR A 129 14.50 0.87 -12.49
N ALA A 130 13.87 -0.18 -11.96
CA ALA A 130 12.45 -0.18 -11.64
C ALA A 130 12.12 0.87 -10.57
N THR A 131 13.03 1.08 -9.61
CA THR A 131 12.89 2.12 -8.58
C THR A 131 12.88 3.51 -9.21
N GLY A 132 13.87 3.83 -10.05
CA GLY A 132 13.95 5.13 -10.70
C GLY A 132 12.79 5.36 -11.68
N TYR A 133 12.46 4.34 -12.49
CA TYR A 133 11.35 4.39 -13.44
C TYR A 133 10.01 4.65 -12.74
N LEU A 134 9.68 3.90 -11.67
CA LEU A 134 8.39 4.02 -10.98
C LEU A 134 8.29 5.29 -10.13
N LYS A 135 9.38 5.74 -9.51
CA LYS A 135 9.39 7.02 -8.78
C LYS A 135 9.10 8.23 -9.68
N ASN A 136 9.41 8.12 -10.97
CA ASN A 136 9.15 9.17 -11.96
C ASN A 136 7.74 9.09 -12.60
N LYS A 137 6.90 8.14 -12.20
CA LYS A 137 5.51 8.06 -12.67
C LYS A 137 4.61 8.99 -11.85
N LYS A 138 3.87 9.86 -12.54
CA LYS A 138 2.90 10.79 -11.92
C LYS A 138 1.76 10.07 -11.20
N GLU A 139 1.51 8.82 -11.56
CA GLU A 139 0.52 7.93 -10.97
C GLU A 139 0.96 7.40 -9.60
N ILE A 140 2.27 7.36 -9.32
CA ILE A 140 2.81 6.86 -8.06
C ILE A 140 2.92 8.01 -7.05
N ARG A 141 2.27 7.85 -5.90
CA ARG A 141 2.33 8.82 -4.79
C ARG A 141 3.42 8.43 -3.81
N LEU A 142 4.51 9.17 -3.79
CA LEU A 142 5.64 8.91 -2.88
C LEU A 142 5.52 9.66 -1.54
N ARG A 143 4.81 10.79 -1.51
CA ARG A 143 4.74 11.63 -0.31
C ARG A 143 3.81 10.99 0.72
N ARG A 144 4.35 10.65 1.89
CA ARG A 144 3.67 9.99 3.02
C ARG A 144 3.29 8.52 2.79
N PHE A 145 3.69 7.92 1.67
CA PHE A 145 3.46 6.50 1.41
C PHE A 145 4.81 5.76 1.27
N PRO A 146 4.94 4.57 1.88
CA PRO A 146 6.14 3.75 1.71
C PRO A 146 6.27 3.28 0.26
N PHE A 147 7.48 3.37 -0.30
CA PHE A 147 7.83 2.85 -1.62
C PHE A 147 9.05 1.95 -1.49
N MET A 148 8.92 0.68 -1.87
CA MET A 148 9.99 -0.32 -1.82
C MET A 148 9.86 -1.31 -2.98
N ILE A 149 11.00 -1.66 -3.56
CA ILE A 149 11.14 -2.83 -4.42
C ILE A 149 12.20 -3.70 -3.76
N ARG A 150 11.83 -4.93 -3.35
CA ARG A 150 12.71 -5.76 -2.51
C ARG A 150 12.56 -7.24 -2.79
N ILE A 151 13.64 -7.98 -2.55
CA ILE A 151 13.61 -9.43 -2.54
C ILE A 151 12.98 -9.89 -1.23
N LEU A 152 12.02 -10.82 -1.29
CA LEU A 152 11.46 -11.47 -0.11
C LEU A 152 12.20 -12.79 0.17
N GLU A 153 12.06 -13.27 1.41
CA GLU A 153 12.48 -14.64 1.71
C GLU A 153 11.71 -15.64 0.82
N ALA A 154 12.45 -16.53 0.18
CA ALA A 154 11.88 -17.57 -0.65
C ALA A 154 11.03 -18.50 0.23
N THR A 155 9.71 -18.34 0.14
CA THR A 155 8.73 -19.09 0.94
C THR A 155 8.38 -20.43 0.29
N THR A 156 8.74 -20.62 -0.99
CA THR A 156 8.54 -21.84 -1.79
C THR A 156 9.69 -22.01 -2.79
N GLY A 157 9.92 -23.22 -3.29
CA GLY A 157 10.95 -23.52 -4.30
C GLY A 157 10.68 -22.97 -5.71
N ASN A 158 9.80 -21.99 -5.85
CA ASN A 158 9.30 -21.45 -7.13
C ASN A 158 10.09 -20.21 -7.59
N GLY A 159 11.34 -20.06 -7.16
CA GLY A 159 12.22 -18.96 -7.56
C GLY A 159 12.37 -17.85 -6.51
N THR A 160 13.02 -16.76 -6.92
CA THR A 160 13.34 -15.59 -6.10
C THR A 160 12.20 -14.57 -6.18
N PRO A 161 11.43 -14.33 -5.09
CA PRO A 161 10.33 -13.39 -5.10
C PRO A 161 10.82 -11.94 -5.03
N LEU A 162 10.44 -11.12 -6.00
CA LEU A 162 10.66 -9.68 -6.03
C LEU A 162 9.33 -8.95 -5.78
N GLU A 163 9.20 -8.32 -4.61
CA GLU A 163 8.02 -7.56 -4.20
C GLU A 163 8.12 -6.09 -4.61
N PHE A 164 7.03 -5.61 -5.22
CA PHE A 164 6.72 -4.20 -5.43
C PHE A 164 5.72 -3.77 -4.36
N TYR A 165 6.13 -2.83 -3.51
CA TYR A 165 5.35 -2.28 -2.41
C TYR A 165 5.29 -0.76 -2.51
N MET A 166 4.17 -0.21 -2.97
CA MET A 166 3.99 1.24 -3.22
C MET A 166 2.54 1.70 -3.11
#